data_AF-A0A346M2R0-F1
#
_entry.id   AF-A0A346M2R0-F1
#
_cell.length_a   1.000
_cell.length_b   1.000
_cell.length_c   1.000
_cell.angle_alpha   90.00
_cell.angle_beta   90.00
_cell.angle_gamma   90.00
#
_symmetry.space_group_name_H-M   'P 1'
#
loop_
_entity.id
_entity.type
_entity.pdbx_description
1 polymer ?
#
loop_
_entity_poly.entity_id
_entity_poly.type
_entity_poly.pdbx_seq_one_letter_code
_entity_poly.pdbx_strand_id
1 'polypeptide(L)'
;AHSSHRKVGLQRRAVDSCSCAYLNGGCVITAAPPANKACKCVLSKNTCVGQIRACAQRNAFFCTNPDTSLGTCLQGAGNCIGYSYTCDCKYVFSGCILTSTAIPRTACRCDFKEWWTWACDGEIVRCGNQYSIYCDKHDLSKESCLLGNGKCVY
;
A
#
# COMPACT_ATOMS: atom_id res chain seq x y z
N ALA A 1 12.57 36.82 -45.62
CA ALA A 1 11.38 36.23 -44.99
C ALA A 1 11.72 34.81 -44.54
N HIS A 2 11.92 34.59 -43.24
CA HIS A 2 11.97 33.25 -42.66
C HIS A 2 11.30 33.34 -41.29
N SER A 3 10.01 32.99 -41.27
CA SER A 3 9.23 32.84 -40.05
C SER A 3 9.54 31.47 -39.46
N SER A 4 10.15 31.43 -38.28
CA SER A 4 10.25 30.22 -37.46
C SER A 4 9.51 30.47 -36.17
N HIS A 5 8.29 29.94 -36.09
CA HIS A 5 7.46 29.92 -34.90
C HIS A 5 8.15 29.09 -33.82
N ARG A 6 8.96 29.75 -32.98
CA ARG A 6 9.49 29.19 -31.74
C ARG A 6 8.30 29.03 -30.78
N LYS A 7 7.77 27.80 -30.68
CA LYS A 7 6.69 27.45 -29.75
C LYS A 7 7.07 27.90 -28.34
N VAL A 8 6.35 28.91 -27.89
CA VAL A 8 6.36 29.49 -26.56
C VAL A 8 5.96 28.42 -25.54
N GLY A 9 6.79 28.25 -24.51
CA GLY A 9 6.35 27.93 -23.15
C GLY A 9 5.44 26.71 -22.96
N LEU A 10 5.97 25.50 -23.12
CA LEU A 10 5.43 24.31 -22.46
C LEU A 10 6.54 23.64 -21.64
N GLN A 11 7.22 24.43 -20.80
CA GLN A 11 7.71 23.86 -19.55
C GLN A 11 6.48 23.53 -18.71
N ARG A 12 5.91 22.34 -18.95
CA ARG A 12 5.09 21.66 -17.94
C ARG A 12 5.97 21.62 -16.70
N ARG A 13 5.64 22.44 -15.69
CA ARG A 13 6.09 22.15 -14.33
C ARG A 13 5.73 20.70 -14.11
N ALA A 14 6.72 19.82 -13.98
CA ALA A 14 6.50 18.50 -13.42
C ALA A 14 5.90 18.78 -12.05
N VAL A 15 4.58 18.68 -11.94
CA VAL A 15 3.89 18.82 -10.66
C VAL A 15 4.50 17.74 -9.78
N ASP A 16 5.02 18.14 -8.62
CA ASP A 16 5.54 17.28 -7.57
C ASP A 16 4.51 16.19 -7.21
N SER A 17 4.44 15.12 -8.00
CA SER A 17 3.16 14.44 -8.12
C SER A 17 2.96 13.47 -6.98
N CYS A 18 2.17 13.83 -5.99
CA CYS A 18 1.52 12.91 -5.08
C CYS A 18 0.13 13.49 -4.86
N SER A 19 -0.84 12.95 -5.58
CA SER A 19 -2.23 13.39 -5.52
C SER A 19 -3.10 12.24 -5.06
N CYS A 20 -4.11 12.55 -4.26
CA CYS A 20 -5.03 11.56 -3.72
C CYS A 20 -6.48 12.01 -3.92
N ALA A 21 -7.39 11.06 -4.04
CA ALA A 21 -8.83 11.30 -4.08
C ALA A 21 -9.53 10.47 -3.00
N TYR A 22 -10.68 10.97 -2.53
CA TYR A 22 -11.55 10.26 -1.61
C TYR A 22 -12.37 9.21 -2.37
N LEU A 23 -12.28 7.95 -1.95
CA LEU A 23 -12.99 6.82 -2.53
C LEU A 23 -13.25 5.79 -1.43
N ASN A 24 -14.41 5.13 -1.42
CA ASN A 24 -14.74 4.03 -0.50
C ASN A 24 -14.46 4.31 0.99
N GLY A 25 -14.66 5.55 1.46
CA GLY A 25 -14.40 5.91 2.86
C GLY A 25 -12.94 6.22 3.20
N GLY A 26 -12.02 6.16 2.23
CA GLY A 26 -10.60 6.43 2.42
C GLY A 26 -9.97 7.15 1.25
N CYS A 27 -8.65 7.12 1.16
CA CYS A 27 -7.92 7.73 0.06
C CYS A 27 -7.33 6.70 -0.90
N VAL A 28 -7.29 7.08 -2.18
CA VAL A 28 -6.52 6.41 -3.23
C VAL A 28 -5.59 7.41 -3.92
N ILE A 29 -4.42 6.96 -4.36
CA ILE A 29 -3.50 7.78 -5.13
C ILE A 29 -4.05 7.94 -6.55
N THR A 30 -4.11 9.17 -7.04
CA THR A 30 -4.50 9.51 -8.41
C THR A 30 -3.32 9.98 -9.26
N ALA A 31 -2.22 10.40 -8.62
CA ALA A 31 -0.94 10.66 -9.29
C ALA A 31 0.20 10.14 -8.43
N ALA A 32 0.99 9.22 -9.00
CA ALA A 32 2.07 8.53 -8.31
C ALA A 32 3.22 9.47 -7.92
N PRO A 33 3.86 9.26 -6.74
CA PRO A 33 5.07 9.97 -6.30
C PRO A 33 6.21 9.82 -7.31
N PRO A 34 7.17 10.76 -7.36
CA PRO A 34 8.41 10.55 -8.09
C PRO A 34 9.14 9.29 -7.63
N ALA A 35 9.99 8.72 -8.49
CA ALA A 35 10.83 7.58 -8.13
C ALA A 35 11.64 7.85 -6.84
N ASN A 36 11.77 6.82 -6.00
CA ASN A 36 12.40 6.86 -4.68
C ASN A 36 11.70 7.76 -3.65
N LYS A 37 10.43 8.10 -3.90
CA LYS A 37 9.54 8.78 -2.96
C LYS A 37 8.27 7.97 -2.76
N ALA A 38 7.59 8.23 -1.65
CA ALA A 38 6.29 7.66 -1.37
C ALA A 38 5.24 8.76 -1.22
N CYS A 39 3.97 8.37 -1.37
CA CYS A 39 2.84 9.28 -1.31
C CYS A 39 2.02 8.98 -0.07
N LYS A 40 2.05 9.90 0.90
CA LYS A 40 1.18 9.84 2.07
C LYS A 40 -0.13 10.54 1.76
N CYS A 41 -1.18 9.77 1.52
CA CYS A 41 -2.53 10.32 1.48
C CYS A 41 -3.03 10.60 2.91
N VAL A 42 -3.54 11.80 3.15
CA VAL A 42 -4.14 12.20 4.43
C VAL A 42 -5.62 12.49 4.20
N LEU A 43 -6.47 11.73 4.88
CA LEU A 43 -7.91 11.95 4.90
C LEU A 43 -8.26 13.07 5.88
N SER A 44 -9.06 14.03 5.44
CA SER A 44 -9.65 15.07 6.29
C SER A 44 -11.11 15.26 5.89
N LYS A 45 -12.04 14.88 6.77
CA LYS A 45 -13.47 14.74 6.46
C LYS A 45 -13.67 13.79 5.26
N ASN A 46 -14.09 14.30 4.11
CA ASN A 46 -14.29 13.55 2.87
C ASN A 46 -13.33 14.00 1.75
N THR A 47 -12.19 14.57 2.13
CA THR A 47 -11.18 15.08 1.21
C THR A 47 -9.84 14.42 1.49
N CYS A 48 -9.09 14.13 0.42
CA CYS A 48 -7.77 13.52 0.51
C CYS A 48 -6.72 14.46 -0.04
N VAL A 49 -5.64 14.64 0.71
CA VAL A 49 -4.48 15.43 0.30
C VAL A 49 -3.25 14.54 0.26
N GLY A 50 -2.53 14.57 -0.85
CA GLY A 50 -1.27 13.84 -1.00
C GLY A 50 -0.08 14.65 -0.48
N GLN A 51 0.86 13.96 0.18
CA GLN A 51 2.13 14.52 0.62
C GLN A 51 3.27 13.61 0.19
N ILE A 52 4.24 14.14 -0.54
CA ILE A 52 5.48 13.43 -0.85
C ILE A 52 6.29 13.25 0.43
N ARG A 53 6.73 12.02 0.69
CA ARG A 53 7.61 11.67 1.82
C ARG A 53 8.69 10.69 1.38
N ALA A 54 9.66 10.45 2.27
CA ALA A 54 10.57 9.32 2.11
C ALA A 54 9.79 8.00 2.20
N CYS A 55 10.18 7.02 1.40
CA CYS A 55 9.60 5.67 1.49
C CYS A 55 9.90 5.05 2.85
N ALA A 56 8.92 4.36 3.41
CA ALA A 56 9.13 3.58 4.62
C ALA A 56 10.13 2.43 4.41
N GLN A 57 10.18 1.84 3.21
CA GLN A 57 11.21 0.89 2.78
C GLN A 57 11.88 1.39 1.50
N ARG A 58 13.12 1.91 1.61
CA ARG A 58 13.83 2.56 0.50
C ARG A 58 14.04 1.67 -0.73
N ASN A 59 14.24 0.37 -0.51
CA ASN A 59 14.56 -0.57 -1.60
C ASN A 59 13.36 -1.40 -2.05
N ALA A 60 12.14 -1.11 -1.55
CA ALA A 60 10.97 -1.85 -1.99
C ALA A 60 10.57 -1.46 -3.42
N PHE A 61 9.95 -2.39 -4.14
CA PHE A 61 9.51 -2.19 -5.52
C PHE A 61 8.69 -0.90 -5.71
N PHE A 62 7.69 -0.67 -4.86
CA PHE A 62 6.83 0.53 -4.94
C PHE A 62 7.52 1.83 -4.47
N CYS A 63 8.75 1.75 -3.94
CA CYS A 63 9.56 2.96 -3.75
C CYS A 63 10.35 3.29 -5.00
N THR A 64 10.95 2.30 -5.65
CA THR A 64 11.79 2.49 -6.84
C THR A 64 10.94 2.75 -8.08
N ASN A 65 9.79 2.09 -8.18
CA ASN A 65 8.83 2.17 -9.27
C ASN A 65 7.43 2.47 -8.70
N PRO A 66 7.21 3.68 -8.16
CA PRO A 66 5.91 4.04 -7.60
C PRO A 66 4.83 4.12 -8.69
N ASP A 67 3.65 3.69 -8.31
CA ASP A 67 2.44 3.72 -9.11
C ASP A 67 1.26 4.28 -8.29
N THR A 68 0.04 4.09 -8.76
CA THR A 68 -1.18 4.50 -8.02
C THR A 68 -1.77 3.36 -7.19
N SER A 69 -1.05 2.26 -6.96
CA SER A 69 -1.55 1.10 -6.23
C SER A 69 -1.53 1.29 -4.71
N LEU A 70 -2.21 0.38 -4.01
CA LEU A 70 -2.17 0.27 -2.55
C LEU A 70 -0.73 0.15 -2.04
N GLY A 71 0.12 -0.62 -2.72
CA GLY A 71 1.52 -0.80 -2.32
C GLY A 71 2.30 0.51 -2.26
N THR A 72 2.09 1.42 -3.22
CA THR A 72 2.71 2.76 -3.19
C THR A 72 2.15 3.63 -2.07
N CYS A 73 0.85 3.52 -1.77
CA CYS A 73 0.25 4.24 -0.64
C CYS A 73 0.79 3.77 0.72
N LEU A 74 0.92 2.45 0.90
CA LEU A 74 1.45 1.85 2.12
C LEU A 74 2.88 2.30 2.42
N GLN A 75 3.69 2.56 1.38
CA GLN A 75 5.03 3.11 1.52
C GLN A 75 5.08 4.52 2.10
N GLY A 76 4.00 5.29 1.92
CA GLY A 76 3.84 6.64 2.47
C GLY A 76 3.25 6.66 3.88
N ALA A 77 2.78 5.51 4.39
CA ALA A 77 2.05 5.40 5.65
C ALA A 77 0.87 6.39 5.73
N GLY A 78 0.09 6.47 4.64
CA GLY A 78 -1.12 7.29 4.54
C GLY A 78 -2.38 6.53 4.93
N ASN A 79 -3.53 7.19 4.77
CA ASN A 79 -4.81 6.51 4.71
C ASN A 79 -4.92 5.84 3.33
N CYS A 80 -4.97 4.51 3.31
CA CYS A 80 -5.08 3.72 2.08
C CYS A 80 -6.38 2.88 2.06
N ILE A 81 -7.37 3.25 2.87
CA ILE A 81 -8.62 2.48 3.04
C ILE A 81 -9.47 2.54 1.77
N GLY A 82 -9.25 3.55 0.90
CA GLY A 82 -10.03 3.68 -0.33
C GLY A 82 -9.77 2.60 -1.37
N TYR A 83 -8.67 1.83 -1.22
CA TYR A 83 -8.41 0.66 -2.04
C TYR A 83 -9.24 -0.52 -1.55
N SER A 84 -10.01 -1.14 -2.46
CA SER A 84 -10.88 -2.28 -2.17
C SER A 84 -10.14 -3.62 -2.02
N TYR A 85 -8.82 -3.60 -1.83
CA TYR A 85 -8.06 -4.83 -1.61
C TYR A 85 -8.13 -5.23 -0.14
N THR A 86 -8.41 -6.50 0.10
CA THR A 86 -8.43 -7.07 1.44
C THR A 86 -7.61 -8.34 1.44
N CYS A 87 -7.08 -8.69 2.59
CA CYS A 87 -6.71 -10.05 2.91
C CYS A 87 -7.53 -10.46 4.14
N ASP A 88 -7.75 -11.75 4.32
CA ASP A 88 -8.69 -12.24 5.32
C ASP A 88 -8.13 -13.46 6.04
N CYS A 89 -8.66 -13.69 7.24
CA CYS A 89 -8.31 -14.83 8.04
C CYS A 89 -9.43 -15.28 8.98
N LYS A 90 -9.35 -16.54 9.40
CA LYS A 90 -10.35 -17.15 10.27
C LYS A 90 -9.73 -17.65 11.57
N TYR A 91 -10.57 -17.65 12.60
CA TYR A 91 -10.25 -18.32 13.84
C TYR A 91 -10.28 -19.85 13.66
N VAL A 92 -9.28 -20.51 14.21
CA VAL A 92 -9.21 -21.96 14.41
C VAL A 92 -8.91 -22.22 15.87
N PHE A 93 -9.04 -23.47 16.32
CA PHE A 93 -8.72 -23.82 17.71
C PHE A 93 -7.30 -23.36 18.05
N SER A 94 -7.17 -22.37 18.95
CA SER A 94 -5.94 -21.71 19.43
C SER A 94 -5.39 -20.49 18.68
N GLY A 95 -5.99 -20.00 17.59
CA GLY A 95 -5.45 -18.82 16.90
C GLY A 95 -6.08 -18.50 15.54
N CYS A 96 -5.35 -17.76 14.71
CA CYS A 96 -5.82 -17.33 13.39
C CYS A 96 -5.02 -17.99 12.26
N ILE A 97 -5.67 -18.27 11.12
CA ILE A 97 -5.02 -18.70 9.88
C ILE A 97 -5.50 -17.88 8.68
N LEU A 98 -4.62 -17.65 7.72
CA LEU A 98 -4.98 -16.98 6.47
C LEU A 98 -6.03 -17.78 5.70
N THR A 99 -7.03 -17.08 5.18
CA THR A 99 -8.04 -17.62 4.25
C THR A 99 -7.93 -17.01 2.87
N SER A 100 -7.31 -15.83 2.76
CA SER A 100 -6.95 -15.24 1.48
C SER A 100 -5.54 -14.66 1.49
N THR A 101 -4.96 -14.53 0.31
CA THR A 101 -3.62 -13.98 0.13
C THR A 101 -3.65 -12.45 0.03
N ALA A 102 -2.51 -11.82 0.30
CA ALA A 102 -2.29 -10.41 -0.02
C ALA A 102 -1.97 -10.24 -1.52
N ILE A 103 -2.07 -9.01 -2.01
CA ILE A 103 -1.65 -8.67 -3.37
C ILE A 103 -0.12 -8.74 -3.49
N PRO A 104 0.43 -8.98 -4.70
CA PRO A 104 1.89 -9.05 -4.90
C PRO A 104 2.62 -7.83 -4.32
N ARG A 105 3.80 -8.07 -3.75
CA ARG A 105 4.67 -7.05 -3.12
C ARG A 105 4.08 -6.40 -1.85
N THR A 106 3.07 -7.00 -1.23
CA THR A 106 2.46 -6.59 0.06
C THR A 106 2.15 -7.83 0.88
N ALA A 107 2.17 -7.79 2.22
CA ALA A 107 1.87 -8.96 3.04
C ALA A 107 0.50 -8.85 3.72
N CYS A 108 -0.03 -9.98 4.21
CA CYS A 108 -1.24 -9.98 5.02
C CYS A 108 -0.87 -10.06 6.50
N ARG A 109 -1.26 -9.05 7.29
CA ARG A 109 -1.24 -9.15 8.75
C ARG A 109 -2.57 -9.76 9.18
N CYS A 110 -2.50 -10.97 9.72
CA CYS A 110 -3.65 -11.61 10.34
C CYS A 110 -3.45 -11.70 11.84
N ASP A 111 -4.38 -11.12 12.60
CA ASP A 111 -4.37 -11.11 14.06
C ASP A 111 -5.79 -11.26 14.60
N PHE A 112 -5.90 -11.53 15.90
CA PHE A 112 -7.18 -11.40 16.60
C PHE A 112 -7.67 -9.95 16.50
N LYS A 113 -8.94 -9.77 16.15
CA LYS A 113 -9.59 -8.46 16.13
C LYS A 113 -9.50 -7.79 17.51
N GLU A 114 -9.80 -8.57 18.53
CA GLU A 114 -9.62 -8.25 19.95
C GLU A 114 -9.09 -9.50 20.66
N TRP A 115 -8.13 -9.36 21.58
CA TRP A 115 -7.45 -10.51 22.18
C TRP A 115 -8.35 -11.44 23.02
N TRP A 116 -9.55 -10.98 23.40
CA TRP A 116 -10.57 -11.75 24.11
C TRP A 116 -11.65 -12.34 23.17
N THR A 117 -11.56 -12.14 21.85
CA THR A 117 -12.55 -12.63 20.88
C THR A 117 -12.05 -13.85 20.14
N TRP A 118 -12.98 -14.72 19.72
CA TRP A 118 -12.71 -15.78 18.73
C TRP A 118 -12.86 -15.26 17.29
N ALA A 119 -12.46 -14.02 17.05
CA ALA A 119 -12.56 -13.35 15.77
C ALA A 119 -11.17 -12.88 15.32
N CYS A 120 -10.85 -13.14 14.07
CA CYS A 120 -9.61 -12.71 13.43
C CYS A 120 -9.94 -11.61 12.41
N ASP A 121 -8.96 -10.76 12.13
CA ASP A 121 -9.05 -9.71 11.12
C ASP A 121 -7.77 -9.69 10.29
N GLY A 122 -7.93 -9.39 9.00
CA GLY A 122 -6.86 -9.35 8.01
C GLY A 122 -6.64 -7.95 7.47
N GLU A 123 -5.39 -7.49 7.46
CA GLU A 123 -5.01 -6.20 6.90
C GLU A 123 -3.86 -6.37 5.90
N ILE A 124 -4.00 -5.78 4.71
CA ILE A 124 -2.88 -5.69 3.76
C ILE A 124 -1.89 -4.65 4.27
N VAL A 125 -0.66 -5.09 4.52
CA VAL A 125 0.44 -4.30 5.02
C VAL A 125 1.66 -4.42 4.10
N ARG A 126 2.72 -3.67 4.41
CA ARG A 126 4.02 -3.87 3.75
C ARG A 126 4.61 -5.21 4.18
N CYS A 127 5.32 -5.88 3.27
CA CYS A 127 6.11 -7.04 3.65
C CYS A 127 7.15 -6.64 4.70
N GLY A 128 7.26 -7.39 5.80
CA GLY A 128 8.33 -7.19 6.80
C GLY A 128 9.73 -7.33 6.18
N ASN A 129 9.86 -8.21 5.18
CA ASN A 129 11.05 -8.33 4.35
C ASN A 129 10.65 -8.35 2.85
N GLN A 130 10.94 -7.26 2.14
CA GLN A 130 10.62 -7.13 0.71
C GLN A 130 11.39 -8.09 -0.22
N TYR A 131 12.43 -8.75 0.28
CA TYR A 131 13.22 -9.72 -0.48
C TYR A 131 12.75 -11.17 -0.26
N SER A 132 11.76 -11.37 0.60
CA SER A 132 11.19 -12.71 0.83
C SER A 132 10.46 -13.19 -0.42
N ILE A 133 10.64 -14.47 -0.77
CA ILE A 133 9.86 -15.11 -1.85
C ILE A 133 8.34 -15.01 -1.59
N TYR A 134 7.97 -15.03 -0.31
CA TYR A 134 6.58 -14.92 0.11
C TYR A 134 6.01 -13.53 -0.15
N CYS A 135 6.84 -12.49 -0.32
CA CYS A 135 6.38 -11.15 -0.69
C CYS A 135 5.96 -11.06 -2.18
N ASP A 136 6.44 -11.98 -3.01
CA ASP A 136 6.18 -11.99 -4.45
C ASP A 136 5.12 -13.03 -4.81
N LYS A 137 5.17 -14.17 -4.12
CA LYS A 137 4.30 -15.32 -4.33
C LYS A 137 3.70 -15.73 -3.00
N HIS A 138 2.69 -14.99 -2.58
CA HIS A 138 1.94 -15.29 -1.36
C HIS A 138 1.19 -16.62 -1.51
N ASP A 139 1.21 -17.38 -0.44
CA ASP A 139 0.37 -18.56 -0.21
C ASP A 139 -0.35 -18.41 1.13
N LEU A 140 -1.05 -19.45 1.57
CA LEU A 140 -1.74 -19.47 2.86
C LEU A 140 -0.87 -20.05 3.98
N SER A 141 0.46 -20.04 3.85
CA SER A 141 1.39 -20.62 4.83
C SER A 141 1.60 -19.74 6.06
N LYS A 142 2.21 -20.33 7.09
CA LYS A 142 2.65 -19.61 8.29
C LYS A 142 3.66 -18.52 7.94
N GLU A 143 4.56 -18.80 7.02
CA GLU A 143 5.62 -17.89 6.58
C GLU A 143 5.03 -16.64 5.91
N SER A 144 3.99 -16.80 5.09
CA SER A 144 3.25 -15.69 4.48
C SER A 144 2.57 -14.80 5.53
N CYS A 145 2.00 -15.38 6.59
CA CYS A 145 1.42 -14.61 7.69
C CYS A 145 2.48 -13.87 8.53
N LEU A 146 3.56 -14.57 8.89
CA LEU A 146 4.66 -13.98 9.66
C LEU A 146 5.32 -12.83 8.90
N LEU A 147 5.36 -12.88 7.56
CA LEU A 147 5.85 -11.79 6.73
C LEU A 147 5.04 -10.50 6.92
N GLY A 148 3.74 -10.59 7.20
CA GLY A 148 2.88 -9.46 7.54
C GLY A 148 2.97 -9.03 9.01
N ASN A 149 3.80 -9.70 9.82
CA ASN A 149 3.83 -9.61 11.28
C ASN A 149 2.51 -10.04 11.95
N GLY A 150 1.77 -10.97 11.34
CA GLY A 150 0.58 -11.56 11.98
C GLY A 150 0.94 -12.66 12.99
N LYS A 151 0.03 -12.94 13.92
CA LYS A 151 0.16 -13.96 14.99
C LYS A 151 -0.57 -15.26 14.64
N CYS A 152 -0.29 -15.83 13.47
CA CYS A 152 -0.98 -17.03 13.02
C CYS A 152 -0.50 -18.32 13.70
N VAL A 153 -1.42 -19.28 13.84
CA VAL A 153 -1.15 -20.65 14.33
C VAL A 153 -1.39 -21.64 13.20
N TYR A 154 -0.43 -22.52 12.91
CA TYR A 154 -0.49 -23.51 11.83
C TYR A 154 -0.03 -24.86 12.35
#